data_AF-A0A952T8B3-F1
#
_entry.id   AF-A0A952T8B3-F1
#
_cell.length_a   1.000
_cell.length_b   1.000
_cell.length_c   1.000
_cell.angle_alpha   90.00
_cell.angle_beta   90.00
_cell.angle_gamma   90.00
#
_symmetry.space_group_name_H-M   'P 1'
#
loop_
_entity.id
_entity.type
_entity.pdbx_description
1 polymer ?
#
loop_
_entity_poly.entity_id
_entity_poly.type
_entity_poly.pdbx_seq_one_letter_code
_entity_poly.pdbx_strand_id
1 'polypeptide(L)'
;MTPEKSPVIATSAKTDHVKFYLAASVLVSGFLFFIDEGYFSFRWMLDLGSWIIFSVYVLALFMGQFLIHTCIPHRYSIKQKRVFALVLGIPAGLCVLALALSN
;
A
#
# COMPACT_ATOMS: atom_id res chain seq x y z
N MET A 1 -45.22 -5.09 21.13
CA MET A 1 -44.59 -4.79 19.82
C MET A 1 -43.16 -4.35 20.06
N THR A 2 -42.23 -5.30 20.07
CA THR A 2 -40.79 -5.02 20.12
C THR A 2 -40.30 -4.78 18.69
N PRO A 3 -39.62 -3.66 18.39
CA PRO A 3 -39.09 -3.43 17.06
C PRO A 3 -38.02 -4.48 16.75
N GLU A 4 -38.36 -5.36 15.81
CA GLU A 4 -37.49 -6.32 15.17
C GLU A 4 -36.31 -5.56 14.54
N LYS A 5 -35.15 -5.61 15.19
CA LYS A 5 -33.91 -5.04 14.66
C LYS A 5 -33.55 -5.79 13.38
N SER A 6 -33.87 -5.16 12.24
CA SER A 6 -33.54 -5.64 10.91
C SER A 6 -32.07 -6.11 10.83
N PRO A 7 -31.78 -7.36 10.41
CA PRO A 7 -30.43 -7.90 10.29
C PRO A 7 -29.62 -7.28 9.12
N VAL A 8 -30.20 -6.35 8.37
CA VAL A 8 -29.63 -5.82 7.11
C VAL A 8 -28.41 -4.91 7.34
N ILE A 9 -28.27 -4.27 8.51
CA ILE A 9 -27.16 -3.33 8.79
C ILE A 9 -25.88 -4.07 9.25
N ALA A 10 -25.94 -5.37 9.53
CA ALA A 10 -24.77 -6.16 9.95
C ALA A 10 -23.89 -6.64 8.79
N THR A 11 -24.10 -6.14 7.57
CA THR A 11 -23.26 -6.50 6.43
C THR A 11 -22.04 -5.59 6.34
N SER A 12 -20.95 -6.10 6.91
CA SER A 12 -19.61 -5.99 6.35
C SER A 12 -18.90 -4.63 6.47
N ALA A 13 -18.56 -4.27 7.72
CA ALA A 13 -17.30 -3.57 8.01
C ALA A 13 -16.07 -4.47 7.74
N LYS A 14 -16.07 -5.22 6.62
CA LYS A 14 -14.91 -6.00 6.17
C LYS A 14 -13.88 -4.97 5.75
N THR A 15 -12.92 -4.74 6.61
CA THR A 15 -11.95 -3.69 6.37
C THR A 15 -11.04 -4.16 5.25
N ASP A 16 -11.20 -3.59 4.06
CA ASP A 16 -10.47 -3.98 2.87
C ASP A 16 -9.00 -3.58 2.99
N HIS A 17 -8.19 -4.41 3.66
CA HIS A 17 -6.75 -4.16 3.86
C HIS A 17 -6.02 -4.00 2.53
N VAL A 18 -6.48 -4.66 1.47
CA VAL A 18 -5.97 -4.52 0.11
C VAL A 18 -6.08 -3.08 -0.38
N LYS A 19 -7.26 -2.45 -0.25
CA LYS A 19 -7.47 -1.05 -0.64
C LYS A 19 -6.59 -0.11 0.18
N PHE A 20 -6.44 -0.39 1.48
CA PHE A 20 -5.57 0.38 2.36
C PHE A 20 -4.10 0.33 1.91
N TYR A 21 -3.56 -0.84 1.62
CA TYR A 21 -2.18 -1.00 1.16
C TYR A 21 -1.95 -0.41 -0.22
N LEU A 22 -2.91 -0.56 -1.14
CA LEU A 22 -2.84 0.08 -2.45
C LEU A 22 -2.79 1.60 -2.32
N ALA A 23 -3.70 2.19 -1.54
CA ALA A 23 -3.72 3.63 -1.30
C ALA A 23 -2.42 4.12 -0.64
N ALA A 24 -1.91 3.40 0.35
CA ALA A 24 -0.63 3.72 0.99
C ALA A 24 0.54 3.66 0.00
N SER A 25 0.58 2.64 -0.87
CA SER A 25 1.63 2.48 -1.86
C SER A 25 1.62 3.57 -2.93
N VAL A 26 0.42 3.97 -3.39
CA VAL A 26 0.23 5.11 -4.31
C VAL A 26 0.69 6.41 -3.67
N LEU A 27 0.30 6.67 -2.41
CA LEU A 27 0.66 7.90 -1.71
C LEU A 27 2.16 7.98 -1.47
N VAL A 28 2.79 6.90 -0.98
CA VAL A 28 4.23 6.85 -0.73
C VAL A 28 5.01 6.98 -2.04
N SER A 29 4.64 6.26 -3.10
CA SER A 29 5.31 6.38 -4.40
C SER A 29 5.15 7.79 -4.98
N GLY A 30 3.96 8.38 -4.84
CA GLY A 30 3.69 9.73 -5.34
C GLY A 30 4.52 10.76 -4.59
N PHE A 31 4.66 10.60 -3.27
CA PHE A 31 5.51 11.43 -2.44
C PHE A 31 6.99 11.28 -2.78
N LEU A 32 7.46 10.06 -3.07
CA LEU A 32 8.85 9.82 -3.50
C LEU A 32 9.15 10.52 -4.83
N PHE A 33 8.26 10.37 -5.82
CA PHE A 33 8.41 11.02 -7.14
C PHE A 33 8.32 12.54 -7.04
N PHE A 34 7.47 13.04 -6.14
CA PHE A 34 7.36 14.47 -5.85
C PHE A 34 8.66 15.06 -5.28
N ILE A 35 9.38 14.31 -4.44
CA ILE A 35 10.68 14.72 -3.91
C ILE A 35 11.78 14.56 -4.95
N ASP A 36 11.77 13.46 -5.72
CA ASP A 36 12.83 13.12 -6.69
C ASP A 36 13.01 14.20 -7.78
N GLU A 37 11.94 14.90 -8.14
CA GLU A 37 12.01 16.04 -9.06
C GLU A 37 12.86 17.23 -8.57
N GLY A 38 13.14 17.33 -7.28
CA GLY A 38 13.92 18.43 -6.69
C GLY A 38 13.21 19.79 -6.61
N TYR A 39 12.12 19.99 -7.36
CA TYR A 39 11.31 21.22 -7.37
C TYR A 39 9.97 21.08 -6.63
N PHE A 40 9.69 19.93 -6.00
CA PHE A 40 8.42 19.65 -5.33
C PHE A 40 7.23 19.93 -6.26
N SER A 41 7.29 19.37 -7.47
CA SER A 41 6.25 19.48 -8.48
C SER A 41 5.77 18.10 -8.95
N PHE A 42 4.69 18.06 -9.74
CA PHE A 42 4.13 16.85 -10.33
C PHE A 42 4.40 16.79 -11.85
N ARG A 43 5.57 17.26 -12.30
CA ARG A 43 5.88 17.32 -13.74
C ARG A 43 6.12 15.93 -14.34
N TRP A 44 6.46 14.94 -13.53
CA TRP A 44 6.63 13.53 -13.85
C TRP A 44 5.32 12.96 -14.38
N MET A 45 4.17 13.49 -13.95
CA MET A 45 2.87 13.08 -14.47
C MET A 45 2.64 13.50 -15.93
N LEU A 46 3.45 14.43 -16.48
CA LEU A 46 3.35 14.87 -17.88
C LEU A 46 4.01 13.86 -18.83
N ASP A 47 4.91 13.03 -18.34
CA ASP A 47 5.63 12.04 -19.13
C ASP A 47 5.04 10.63 -18.93
N LEU A 48 4.70 9.98 -20.05
CA LEU A 48 4.16 8.61 -20.04
C LEU A 48 5.19 7.59 -19.53
N GLY A 49 6.49 7.81 -19.76
CA GLY A 49 7.54 6.94 -19.25
C GLY A 49 7.55 6.90 -17.72
N SER A 50 7.43 8.07 -17.10
CA SER A 50 7.35 8.23 -15.65
C SER A 50 6.16 7.52 -15.02
N TRP A 51 5.00 7.43 -15.70
CA TRP A 51 3.84 6.65 -15.23
C TRP A 51 4.12 5.14 -15.17
N ILE A 52 4.93 4.61 -16.08
CA ILE A 52 5.33 3.20 -16.06
C ILE A 52 6.21 2.94 -14.84
N ILE A 53 7.24 3.77 -14.63
CA ILE A 53 8.15 3.64 -13.49
C ILE A 53 7.36 3.80 -12.18
N PHE A 54 6.48 4.78 -12.08
CA PHE A 54 5.59 4.97 -10.94
C PHE A 54 4.77 3.71 -10.65
N SER A 55 4.18 3.09 -11.66
CA SER A 55 3.39 1.87 -11.52
C SER A 55 4.22 0.70 -10.99
N VAL A 56 5.48 0.57 -11.43
CA VAL A 56 6.42 -0.43 -10.92
C VAL A 56 6.72 -0.21 -9.44
N TYR A 57 6.96 1.04 -9.01
CA TYR A 57 7.15 1.38 -7.60
C TYR A 57 5.91 1.06 -6.76
N VAL A 58 4.72 1.48 -7.21
CA VAL A 58 3.46 1.18 -6.52
C VAL A 58 3.26 -0.32 -6.36
N LEU A 59 3.52 -1.10 -7.42
CA LEU A 59 3.38 -2.55 -7.38
C LEU A 59 4.37 -3.18 -6.40
N ALA A 60 5.64 -2.79 -6.44
CA ALA A 60 6.68 -3.32 -5.55
C ALA A 60 6.37 -3.02 -4.07
N LEU A 61 5.98 -1.78 -3.75
CA LEU A 61 5.57 -1.40 -2.39
C LEU A 61 4.33 -2.14 -1.93
N PHE A 62 3.32 -2.26 -2.80
CA PHE A 62 2.09 -2.99 -2.50
C PHE A 62 2.38 -4.46 -2.21
N MET A 63 3.20 -5.11 -3.03
CA MET A 63 3.61 -6.50 -2.82
C MET A 63 4.39 -6.67 -1.52
N GLY A 64 5.30 -5.74 -1.19
CA GLY A 64 6.02 -5.74 0.08
C GLY A 64 5.08 -5.65 1.29
N GLN A 65 4.13 -4.71 1.28
CA GLN A 65 3.13 -4.55 2.34
C GLN A 65 2.22 -5.79 2.47
N PHE A 66 1.75 -6.32 1.33
CA PHE A 66 0.89 -7.50 1.29
C PHE A 66 1.60 -8.77 1.78
N LEU A 67 2.86 -8.95 1.39
CA LEU A 67 3.69 -10.06 1.84
C LEU A 67 3.88 -10.03 3.36
N ILE A 68 4.29 -8.88 3.91
CA ILE A 68 4.46 -8.73 5.35
C ILE A 68 3.14 -8.98 6.09
N HIS A 69 2.01 -8.45 5.61
CA HIS A 69 0.71 -8.71 6.22
C HIS A 69 0.39 -10.21 6.30
N THR A 70 0.71 -10.94 5.23
CA THR A 70 0.43 -12.38 5.09
C THR A 70 1.38 -13.24 5.93
N CYS A 71 2.65 -12.83 6.05
CA CYS A 71 3.65 -13.52 6.87
C CYS A 71 3.44 -13.31 8.38
N ILE A 72 2.75 -12.24 8.82
CA ILE A 72 2.54 -11.99 10.25
C ILE A 72 1.49 -12.96 10.83
N PRO A 73 1.81 -13.68 11.93
CA PRO A 73 0.91 -14.64 12.56
C PRO A 73 -0.46 -14.05 12.93
N HIS A 74 -1.49 -14.90 12.93
CA HIS A 74 -2.87 -14.48 13.27
C HIS A 74 -3.04 -14.00 14.73
N ARG A 75 -2.03 -14.20 15.58
CA ARG A 75 -2.01 -13.73 16.98
C ARG A 75 -2.00 -12.20 17.10
N TYR A 76 -1.56 -11.49 16.06
CA TYR A 76 -1.52 -10.03 16.05
C TYR A 76 -2.85 -9.43 15.63
N SER A 77 -3.26 -8.37 16.32
CA SER A 77 -4.45 -7.60 15.94
C SER A 77 -4.29 -7.00 14.54
N ILE A 78 -5.42 -6.81 13.85
CA ILE A 78 -5.45 -6.21 12.50
C ILE A 78 -4.71 -4.86 12.47
N LYS A 79 -4.81 -4.05 13.55
CA LYS A 79 -4.11 -2.77 13.68
C LYS A 79 -2.59 -2.96 13.69
N GLN A 80 -2.08 -3.89 14.51
CA GLN A 80 -0.65 -4.19 14.59
C GLN A 80 -0.13 -4.71 13.24
N LYS A 81 -0.87 -5.62 12.59
CA LYS A 81 -0.52 -6.13 11.25
C LYS A 81 -0.35 -5.01 10.23
N ARG A 82 -1.22 -3.99 10.26
CA ARG A 82 -1.10 -2.81 9.37
C ARG A 82 0.13 -1.98 9.66
N VAL A 83 0.42 -1.72 10.93
CA VAL A 83 1.61 -0.95 11.33
C VAL A 83 2.88 -1.68 10.87
N PHE A 84 3.00 -2.98 11.14
CA PHE A 84 4.14 -3.77 10.68
C PHE A 84 4.23 -3.82 9.14
N ALA A 85 3.11 -4.01 8.45
CA ALA A 85 3.09 -4.01 6.98
C ALA A 85 3.54 -2.67 6.40
N LEU A 86 3.18 -1.54 7.00
CA LEU A 86 3.66 -0.22 6.55
C LEU A 86 5.16 -0.03 6.84
N VAL A 87 5.58 -0.29 8.08
CA VAL A 87 6.96 -0.03 8.53
C VAL A 87 7.96 -0.96 7.87
N LEU A 88 7.63 -2.24 7.72
CA LEU A 88 8.53 -3.26 7.16
C LEU A 88 8.29 -3.51 5.68
N GLY A 89 7.06 -3.38 5.21
CA GLY A 89 6.70 -3.67 3.82
C GLY A 89 7.21 -2.64 2.83
N ILE A 90 7.32 -1.36 3.22
CA ILE A 90 7.90 -0.32 2.36
C ILE A 90 9.40 -0.58 2.11
N PRO A 91 10.26 -0.73 3.14
CA PRO A 91 11.66 -1.11 2.94
C PRO A 91 11.81 -2.44 2.19
N ALA A 92 11.00 -3.44 2.51
CA ALA A 92 11.05 -4.73 1.84
C ALA A 92 10.74 -4.62 0.34
N GLY A 93 9.69 -3.87 -0.02
CA GLY A 93 9.33 -3.63 -1.42
C GLY A 93 10.43 -2.90 -2.19
N LEU A 94 11.05 -1.89 -1.58
CA LEU A 94 12.19 -1.17 -2.17
C LEU A 94 13.43 -2.06 -2.33
N CYS A 95 13.75 -2.89 -1.33
CA CYS A 95 14.87 -3.84 -1.42
C CYS A 95 14.67 -4.84 -2.56
N VAL A 96 13.46 -5.38 -2.73
CA VAL A 96 13.15 -6.30 -3.83
C VAL A 96 13.31 -5.60 -5.18
N LEU A 97 12.81 -4.37 -5.30
CA LEU A 97 12.96 -3.58 -6.52
C LEU A 97 14.44 -3.30 -6.83
N ALA A 98 15.22 -2.91 -5.83
CA ALA A 98 16.65 -2.64 -5.98
C ALA A 98 17.43 -3.89 -6.41
N LEU A 99 17.13 -5.05 -5.82
CA LEU A 99 17.72 -6.32 -6.21
C LEU A 99 17.35 -6.72 -7.65
N ALA A 100 16.10 -6.49 -8.05
CA ALA A 100 15.63 -6.77 -9.40
C ALA A 100 16.31 -5.88 -10.45
N LEU A 101 16.66 -4.64 -10.11
CA LEU A 101 17.37 -3.71 -10.99
C LEU A 101 18.90 -3.92 -11.00
N SER A 102 19.44 -4.65 -10.01
CA SER A 102 20.87 -4.92 -9.89
C SER A 102 21.36 -6.18 -10.63
N ASN A 103 20.44 -7.00 -11.14
CA ASN A 103 20.73 -8.16 -11.98
C ASN A 103 20.55 -7.83 -13.46
#